data_AF-A0A8D8ESP1-F1
#
_entry.id   AF-A0A8D8ESP1-F1
#
_cell.length_a   1.000
_cell.length_b   1.000
_cell.length_c   1.000
_cell.angle_alpha   90.00
_cell.angle_beta   90.00
_cell.angle_gamma   90.00
#
_symmetry.space_group_name_H-M   'P 1'
#
loop_
_entity.id
_entity.type
_entity.pdbx_description
1 polymer ?
#
loop_
_entity_poly.entity_id
_entity_poly.type
_entity_poly.pdbx_seq_one_letter_code
_entity_poly.pdbx_strand_id
1 'polypeptide(L)'
;QTSRHTGQKLGVGVQAPTVPPIDCKSNPPAYTFIQGWQLLSLAVSLFVPKNSRLLWYLKLHLSRNADSKTECGKYAAYCERALERTMQNGGRETKPSRMEVLSILLKNPYHHSLPHAIPVHMMNSTYQVVSFDGSSTIEEFHSTLAQEIGCRDGTNGFTLFSDDPIEKDLEHYLDP
;
A
#
# COMPACT_ATOMS: atom_id res chain seq x y z
N GLN A 1 -5.79 -49.59 -31.03
CA GLN A 1 -6.19 -49.39 -29.61
C GLN A 1 -5.07 -48.63 -28.93
N THR A 2 -5.20 -47.31 -28.84
CA THR A 2 -4.17 -46.43 -28.25
C THR A 2 -4.72 -45.78 -26.99
N SER A 3 -3.84 -45.72 -26.00
CA SER A 3 -4.06 -45.35 -24.60
C SER A 3 -4.65 -43.93 -24.43
N ARG A 4 -5.63 -43.79 -23.52
CA ARG A 4 -6.17 -42.49 -23.10
C ARG A 4 -5.26 -41.87 -22.04
N HIS A 5 -4.62 -40.76 -22.39
CA HIS A 5 -4.02 -39.83 -21.42
C HIS A 5 -5.13 -39.04 -20.71
N THR A 6 -5.21 -39.18 -19.39
CA THR A 6 -5.96 -38.29 -18.49
C THR A 6 -5.12 -37.04 -18.20
N GLY A 7 -5.57 -35.87 -18.65
CA GLY A 7 -5.03 -34.59 -18.23
C GLY A 7 -5.66 -34.14 -16.91
N GLN A 8 -4.86 -34.05 -15.84
CA GLN A 8 -5.23 -33.34 -14.61
C GLN A 8 -5.08 -31.84 -14.85
N LYS A 9 -6.19 -31.09 -14.78
CA LYS A 9 -6.16 -29.63 -14.60
C LYS A 9 -5.83 -29.33 -13.14
N LEU A 10 -4.65 -28.80 -12.87
CA LEU A 10 -4.31 -28.16 -11.59
C LEU A 10 -4.93 -26.76 -11.56
N GLY A 11 -6.09 -26.63 -10.95
CA GLY A 11 -6.66 -25.33 -10.58
C GLY A 11 -6.04 -24.87 -9.27
N VAL A 12 -5.20 -23.83 -9.32
CA VAL A 12 -4.72 -23.15 -8.10
C VAL A 12 -5.80 -22.17 -7.66
N GLY A 13 -6.77 -22.66 -6.90
CA GLY A 13 -7.70 -21.82 -6.15
C GLY A 13 -6.99 -21.28 -4.92
N VAL A 14 -6.72 -19.98 -4.87
CA VAL A 14 -6.32 -19.31 -3.62
C VAL A 14 -7.55 -19.26 -2.72
N GLN A 15 -7.70 -20.27 -1.85
CA GLN A 15 -8.71 -20.26 -0.81
C GLN A 15 -8.32 -19.23 0.25
N ALA A 16 -9.18 -18.24 0.47
CA ALA A 16 -9.07 -17.36 1.62
C ALA A 16 -9.18 -18.21 2.90
N PRO A 17 -8.36 -17.94 3.94
CA PRO A 17 -8.39 -18.72 5.17
C PRO A 17 -9.77 -18.60 5.84
N THR A 18 -10.37 -19.75 6.16
CA THR A 18 -11.64 -19.82 6.89
C THR A 18 -11.42 -19.35 8.33
N VAL A 19 -12.01 -18.23 8.71
CA VAL A 19 -11.91 -17.66 10.07
C VAL A 19 -12.90 -18.37 10.98
N PRO A 20 -12.46 -19.01 12.09
CA PRO A 20 -13.37 -19.65 13.03
C PRO A 20 -14.27 -18.63 13.77
N PRO A 21 -15.43 -19.05 14.29
CA PRO A 21 -16.33 -18.17 15.04
C PRO A 21 -15.64 -17.58 16.27
N ILE A 22 -15.71 -16.26 16.43
CA ILE A 22 -15.10 -15.52 17.54
C ILE A 22 -16.00 -15.64 18.77
N ASP A 23 -15.56 -16.36 19.81
CA ASP A 23 -16.16 -16.32 21.14
C ASP A 23 -15.76 -15.00 21.83
N CYS A 24 -16.75 -14.14 22.09
CA CYS A 24 -16.54 -12.80 22.67
C CYS A 24 -16.05 -12.81 24.13
N LYS A 25 -15.96 -13.98 24.78
CA LYS A 25 -15.43 -14.14 26.15
C LYS A 25 -13.99 -14.63 26.20
N SER A 26 -13.42 -15.04 25.07
CA SER A 26 -12.06 -15.55 24.97
C SER A 26 -11.09 -14.43 24.58
N ASN A 27 -9.82 -14.54 25.01
CA ASN A 27 -8.78 -13.66 24.47
C ASN A 27 -8.74 -13.83 22.94
N PRO A 28 -8.84 -12.73 22.16
CA PRO A 28 -8.80 -12.84 20.72
C PRO A 28 -7.47 -13.45 20.28
N PRO A 29 -7.47 -14.29 19.24
CA PRO A 29 -6.24 -14.86 18.70
C PRO A 29 -5.22 -13.79 18.33
N ALA A 30 -3.92 -14.12 18.42
CA ALA A 30 -2.83 -13.20 18.09
C ALA A 30 -2.96 -12.59 16.68
N TYR A 31 -3.51 -13.34 15.70
CA TYR A 31 -3.72 -12.86 14.34
C TYR A 31 -4.72 -11.69 14.27
N THR A 32 -5.68 -11.60 15.20
CA THR A 32 -6.65 -10.50 15.26
C THR A 32 -5.96 -9.16 15.54
N PHE A 33 -4.94 -9.16 16.40
CA PHE A 33 -4.15 -7.96 16.67
C PHE A 33 -3.36 -7.52 15.44
N ILE A 34 -2.72 -8.46 14.74
CA ILE A 34 -2.00 -8.17 13.50
C ILE A 34 -2.95 -7.61 12.43
N GLN A 35 -4.13 -8.19 12.26
CA GLN A 35 -5.14 -7.69 11.33
C GLN A 35 -5.61 -6.27 11.68
N GLY A 36 -5.75 -5.95 12.98
CA GLY A 36 -6.04 -4.60 13.44
C GLY A 36 -4.94 -3.60 13.04
N TRP A 37 -3.68 -3.98 13.18
CA TRP A 37 -2.54 -3.18 12.75
C TRP A 37 -2.44 -3.03 11.23
N GLN A 38 -2.76 -4.08 10.47
CA GLN A 38 -2.83 -4.02 9.00
C GLN A 38 -3.92 -3.07 8.53
N LEU A 39 -5.11 -3.14 9.14
CA LEU A 39 -6.20 -2.22 8.85
C LEU A 39 -5.81 -0.77 9.19
N LEU A 40 -5.19 -0.56 10.35
CA LEU A 40 -4.74 0.76 10.75
C LEU A 40 -3.68 1.31 9.80
N SER A 41 -2.74 0.48 9.35
CA SER A 41 -1.69 0.84 8.38
C SER A 41 -2.28 1.35 7.07
N LEU A 42 -3.38 0.76 6.60
CA LEU A 42 -4.11 1.28 5.44
C LEU A 42 -4.82 2.59 5.78
N ALA A 43 -5.52 2.66 6.92
CA ALA A 43 -6.35 3.79 7.27
C ALA A 43 -5.56 5.10 7.48
N VAL A 44 -4.41 5.04 8.16
CA VAL A 44 -3.60 6.22 8.46
C VAL A 44 -2.98 6.87 7.22
N SER A 45 -2.84 6.12 6.13
CA SER A 45 -2.42 6.62 4.81
C SER A 45 -3.55 7.25 4.01
N LEU A 46 -4.81 7.08 4.43
CA LEU A 46 -5.97 7.60 3.70
C LEU A 46 -6.48 8.90 4.31
N PHE A 47 -6.58 8.98 5.64
CA PHE A 47 -7.14 10.13 6.31
C PHE A 47 -6.61 10.32 7.73
N VAL A 48 -6.60 11.58 8.17
CA VAL A 48 -6.25 11.98 9.53
C VAL A 48 -7.53 12.22 10.33
N PRO A 49 -7.63 11.75 11.59
CA PRO A 49 -8.75 12.09 12.45
C PRO A 49 -8.95 13.62 12.59
N LYS A 50 -10.14 14.11 12.24
CA LYS A 50 -10.47 15.56 12.34
C LYS A 50 -10.52 16.07 13.78
N ASN A 51 -10.82 15.19 14.74
CA ASN A 51 -10.87 15.54 16.16
C ASN A 51 -9.45 15.55 16.74
N SER A 52 -8.99 16.70 17.22
CA SER A 52 -7.62 16.90 17.75
C SER A 52 -7.29 16.00 18.94
N ARG A 53 -8.26 15.73 19.82
CA ARG A 53 -8.08 14.82 20.95
C ARG A 53 -7.90 13.38 20.47
N LEU A 54 -8.70 12.94 19.50
CA LEU A 54 -8.57 11.61 18.90
C LEU A 54 -7.23 11.45 18.18
N LEU A 55 -6.81 12.45 17.42
CA LEU A 55 -5.50 12.46 16.76
C LEU A 55 -4.36 12.37 17.78
N TRP A 56 -4.45 13.10 18.89
CA TRP A 56 -3.46 13.02 19.97
C TRP A 56 -3.39 11.62 20.58
N TYR A 57 -4.54 11.02 20.90
CA TYR A 57 -4.58 9.64 21.41
C TYR A 57 -4.01 8.63 20.41
N LEU A 58 -4.30 8.79 19.11
CA LEU A 58 -3.74 7.95 18.07
C LEU A 58 -2.21 8.07 18.05
N LYS A 59 -1.66 9.28 18.00
CA LYS A 59 -0.20 9.50 18.02
C LYS A 59 0.45 8.87 19.26
N LEU A 60 -0.15 9.08 20.43
CA LEU A 60 0.34 8.46 21.67
C LEU A 60 0.25 6.92 21.62
N HIS A 61 -0.83 6.37 21.07
CA HIS A 61 -0.98 4.93 20.93
C HIS A 61 0.07 4.33 19.98
N LEU A 62 0.33 4.97 18.85
CA LEU A 62 1.36 4.54 17.89
C LEU A 62 2.75 4.56 18.54
N SER A 63 3.14 5.71 19.11
CA SER A 63 4.43 5.89 19.77
C SER A 63 4.67 4.88 20.90
N ARG A 64 3.65 4.60 21.72
CA ARG A 64 3.75 3.63 22.82
C ARG A 64 3.91 2.18 22.37
N ASN A 65 3.39 1.83 21.19
CA ASN A 65 3.42 0.46 20.68
C ASN A 65 4.55 0.23 19.67
N ALA A 66 5.23 1.29 19.21
CA ALA A 66 6.36 1.19 18.30
C ALA A 66 7.50 0.39 18.94
N ASP A 67 7.80 -0.77 18.36
CA ASP A 67 8.89 -1.66 18.80
C ASP A 67 9.38 -2.49 17.60
N SER A 68 10.62 -2.26 17.17
CA SER A 68 11.22 -2.96 16.03
C SER A 68 11.45 -4.46 16.27
N LYS A 69 11.35 -4.93 17.52
CA LYS A 69 11.56 -6.33 17.90
C LYS A 69 10.30 -7.19 17.76
N THR A 70 9.12 -6.58 17.67
CA THR A 70 7.84 -7.30 17.59
C THR A 70 7.13 -7.03 16.28
N GLU A 71 6.36 -8.00 15.78
CA GLU A 71 5.59 -7.81 14.54
C GLU A 71 4.55 -6.70 14.66
N CYS A 72 3.82 -6.64 15.77
CA CYS A 72 2.88 -5.55 16.06
C CYS A 72 3.59 -4.19 16.14
N GLY A 73 4.74 -4.12 16.81
CA GLY A 73 5.46 -2.87 17.01
C GLY A 73 6.08 -2.32 15.73
N LYS A 74 6.47 -3.20 14.80
CA LYS A 74 6.85 -2.81 13.43
C LYS A 74 5.70 -2.13 12.68
N TYR A 75 4.49 -2.68 12.74
CA TYR A 75 3.32 -2.02 12.15
C TYR A 75 3.01 -0.69 12.82
N ALA A 76 3.10 -0.61 14.16
CA ALA A 76 2.88 0.65 14.89
C ALA A 76 3.88 1.74 14.44
N ALA A 77 5.16 1.39 14.30
CA ALA A 77 6.21 2.29 13.80
C ALA A 77 6.00 2.70 12.33
N TYR A 78 5.45 1.82 11.49
CA TYR A 78 5.03 2.20 10.14
C TYR A 78 3.86 3.19 10.18
N CYS A 79 2.81 2.88 10.96
CA CYS A 79 1.64 3.72 11.10
C CYS A 79 1.98 5.14 11.58
N GLU A 80 2.95 5.26 12.50
CA GLU A 80 3.41 6.55 13.01
C GLU A 80 3.98 7.42 11.88
N ARG A 81 4.90 6.88 11.08
CA ARG A 81 5.48 7.57 9.92
C ARG A 81 4.44 7.87 8.84
N ALA A 82 3.57 6.92 8.54
CA ALA A 82 2.52 7.07 7.53
C ALA A 82 1.48 8.14 7.93
N LEU A 83 1.14 8.22 9.23
CA LEU A 83 0.26 9.27 9.74
C LEU A 83 0.90 10.66 9.60
N GLU A 84 2.18 10.79 9.91
CA GLU A 84 2.90 12.07 9.75
C GLU A 84 2.93 12.54 8.29
N ARG A 85 3.22 11.63 7.35
CA ARG A 85 3.18 11.95 5.92
C ARG A 85 1.78 12.34 5.45
N THR A 86 0.75 11.64 5.87
CA THR A 86 -0.65 11.98 5.53
C THR A 86 -1.09 13.31 6.13
N MET A 87 -0.53 13.71 7.28
CA MET A 87 -0.75 15.05 7.84
C MET A 87 -0.09 16.15 7.01
N GLN A 88 1.04 15.86 6.35
CA GLN A 88 1.77 16.81 5.50
C GLN A 88 1.13 16.92 4.11
N ASN A 89 0.83 15.78 3.49
CA ASN A 89 0.34 15.69 2.11
C ASN A 89 -1.18 15.80 1.99
N GLY A 90 -1.89 15.67 3.11
CA GLY A 90 -3.35 15.63 3.15
C GLY A 90 -3.90 14.21 2.99
N GLY A 91 -5.19 14.06 3.32
CA GLY A 91 -5.91 12.81 3.12
C GLY A 91 -6.43 12.69 1.69
N ARG A 92 -6.74 11.47 1.27
CA ARG A 92 -7.35 11.15 -0.03
C ARG A 92 -8.78 10.64 0.12
N GLU A 93 -9.57 10.81 -0.95
CA GLU A 93 -10.99 10.44 -0.97
C GLU A 93 -11.24 9.04 -1.56
N THR A 94 -10.27 8.50 -2.29
CA THR A 94 -10.39 7.18 -2.93
C THR A 94 -10.06 6.05 -1.97
N LYS A 95 -10.81 4.95 -2.08
CA LYS A 95 -10.56 3.73 -1.30
C LYS A 95 -9.21 3.09 -1.68
N PRO A 96 -8.59 2.30 -0.78
CA PRO A 96 -7.35 1.60 -1.12
C PRO A 96 -7.61 0.58 -2.23
N SER A 97 -6.68 0.51 -3.17
CA SER A 97 -6.65 -0.45 -4.26
C SER A 97 -6.35 -1.87 -3.74
N ARG A 98 -6.62 -2.87 -4.58
CA ARG A 98 -6.24 -4.26 -4.29
C ARG A 98 -4.74 -4.40 -4.06
N MET A 99 -3.92 -3.63 -4.79
CA MET A 99 -2.46 -3.65 -4.65
C MET A 99 -2.03 -3.12 -3.28
N GLU A 100 -2.58 -1.97 -2.85
CA GLU A 100 -2.30 -1.41 -1.53
C GLU A 100 -2.67 -2.40 -0.42
N VAL A 101 -3.87 -2.99 -0.48
CA VAL A 101 -4.33 -3.98 0.49
C VAL A 101 -3.38 -5.19 0.52
N LEU A 102 -3.04 -5.77 -0.63
CA LEU A 102 -2.19 -6.96 -0.69
C LEU A 102 -0.76 -6.66 -0.22
N SER A 103 -0.22 -5.48 -0.51
CA SER A 103 1.13 -5.11 -0.08
C SER A 103 1.27 -5.06 1.45
N ILE A 104 0.24 -4.57 2.17
CA ILE A 104 0.19 -4.53 3.64
C ILE A 104 -0.12 -5.92 4.23
N LEU A 105 -0.98 -6.70 3.59
CA LEU A 105 -1.37 -8.02 4.10
C LEU A 105 -0.25 -9.06 3.97
N LEU A 106 0.48 -9.02 2.85
CA LEU A 106 1.48 -10.04 2.50
C LEU A 106 2.89 -9.68 2.98
N LYS A 107 3.17 -8.40 3.25
CA LYS A 107 4.47 -7.94 3.72
C LYS A 107 4.30 -6.88 4.80
N ASN A 108 5.12 -6.96 5.84
CA ASN A 108 5.14 -5.93 6.87
C ASN A 108 5.76 -4.63 6.29
N PRO A 109 5.02 -3.51 6.23
CA PRO A 109 5.47 -2.27 5.60
C PRO A 109 6.56 -1.55 6.40
N TYR A 110 6.91 -2.03 7.60
CA TYR A 110 8.07 -1.54 8.33
C TYR A 110 9.40 -1.75 7.60
N HIS A 111 9.53 -2.88 6.89
CA HIS A 111 10.78 -3.29 6.26
C HIS A 111 11.16 -2.44 5.03
N HIS A 112 10.17 -1.76 4.43
CA HIS A 112 10.37 -0.87 3.30
C HIS A 112 9.50 0.37 3.50
N SER A 113 10.12 1.55 3.61
CA SER A 113 9.38 2.81 3.82
C SER A 113 8.33 3.10 2.74
N LEU A 114 8.54 2.55 1.53
CA LEU A 114 7.64 2.63 0.39
C LEU A 114 7.13 1.21 0.08
N PRO A 115 5.97 0.80 0.64
CA PRO A 115 5.49 -0.57 0.54
C PRO A 115 4.84 -0.91 -0.82
N HIS A 116 4.54 0.10 -1.64
CA HIS A 116 3.91 -0.07 -2.94
C HIS A 116 4.92 0.17 -4.05
N ALA A 117 4.74 -0.50 -5.20
CA ALA A 117 5.55 -0.24 -6.38
C ALA A 117 4.76 -0.55 -7.66
N ILE A 118 4.94 0.30 -8.68
CA ILE A 118 4.32 0.13 -10.00
C ILE A 118 5.34 0.38 -11.10
N PRO A 119 5.23 -0.30 -12.26
CA PRO A 119 6.01 0.03 -13.43
C PRO A 119 5.49 1.31 -14.08
N VAL A 120 6.41 2.20 -14.45
CA VAL A 120 6.15 3.36 -15.31
C VAL A 120 6.80 3.09 -16.66
N HIS A 121 6.01 3.10 -17.72
CA HIS A 121 6.50 2.87 -19.07
C HIS A 121 6.94 4.19 -19.70
N MET A 122 8.10 4.13 -20.37
CA MET A 122 8.73 5.27 -21.01
C MET A 122 8.57 5.17 -22.53
N MET A 123 8.62 6.32 -23.22
CA MET A 123 8.45 6.39 -24.69
C MET A 123 9.53 5.63 -25.49
N ASN A 124 10.67 5.32 -24.88
CA ASN A 124 11.73 4.50 -25.47
C ASN A 124 11.51 2.98 -25.28
N SER A 125 10.29 2.56 -24.87
CA SER A 125 9.90 1.18 -24.60
C SER A 125 10.60 0.51 -23.41
N THR A 126 11.28 1.27 -22.55
CA THR A 126 11.77 0.78 -21.25
C THR A 126 10.73 1.02 -20.16
N TYR A 127 10.88 0.37 -19.01
CA TYR A 127 10.09 0.66 -17.82
C TYR A 127 10.99 0.84 -16.60
N GLN A 128 10.54 1.67 -15.67
CA GLN A 128 11.16 1.85 -14.36
C GLN A 128 10.13 1.48 -13.28
N VAL A 129 10.52 0.68 -12.30
CA VAL A 129 9.63 0.32 -11.18
C VAL A 129 9.86 1.32 -10.07
N VAL A 130 8.86 2.18 -9.85
CA VAL A 130 8.94 3.25 -8.85
C VAL A 130 8.15 2.83 -7.62
N SER A 131 8.77 2.99 -6.46
CA SER A 131 8.13 2.68 -5.17
C SER A 131 7.47 3.92 -4.57
N PHE A 132 6.39 3.73 -3.81
CA PHE A 132 5.64 4.80 -3.16
C PHE A 132 4.91 4.28 -1.91
N ASP A 133 4.29 5.19 -1.15
CA ASP A 133 3.39 4.88 -0.04
C ASP A 133 1.99 5.45 -0.27
N GLY A 134 1.03 5.08 0.59
CA GLY A 134 -0.37 5.46 0.40
C GLY A 134 -0.66 6.96 0.47
N SER A 135 0.30 7.77 0.92
CA SER A 135 0.23 9.24 1.00
C SER A 135 1.11 9.96 -0.03
N SER A 136 1.84 9.22 -0.88
CA SER A 136 2.68 9.81 -1.92
C SER A 136 1.86 10.60 -2.92
N THR A 137 2.29 11.84 -3.20
CA THR A 137 1.68 12.70 -4.23
C THR A 137 2.22 12.35 -5.62
N ILE A 138 1.56 12.85 -6.67
CA ILE A 138 2.03 12.71 -8.04
C ILE A 138 3.35 13.47 -8.21
N GLU A 139 3.50 14.65 -7.60
CA GLU A 139 4.76 15.40 -7.55
C GLU A 139 5.93 14.61 -6.92
N GLU A 140 5.72 14.00 -5.75
CA GLU A 140 6.76 13.18 -5.08
C GLU A 140 7.14 11.95 -5.92
N PHE A 141 6.12 11.29 -6.49
CA PHE A 141 6.31 10.11 -7.35
C PHE A 141 7.11 10.47 -8.62
N HIS A 142 6.73 11.56 -9.28
CA HIS A 142 7.44 12.06 -10.47
C HIS A 142 8.88 12.46 -10.15
N SER A 143 9.11 13.14 -9.03
CA SER A 143 10.45 13.53 -8.57
C SER A 143 11.34 12.30 -8.33
N THR A 144 10.78 11.25 -7.72
CA THR A 144 11.49 9.98 -7.50
C THR A 144 11.86 9.31 -8.82
N LEU A 145 10.90 9.22 -9.75
CA LEU A 145 11.13 8.65 -11.08
C LEU A 145 12.22 9.42 -11.83
N ALA A 146 12.15 10.76 -11.85
CA ALA A 146 13.11 11.60 -12.54
C ALA A 146 14.54 11.39 -12.01
N GLN A 147 14.69 11.24 -10.69
CA GLN A 147 15.96 10.92 -10.06
C GLN A 147 16.47 9.53 -10.47
N GLU A 148 15.61 8.51 -10.46
CA GLU A 148 15.97 7.13 -10.80
C GLU A 148 16.45 6.97 -12.26
N ILE A 149 15.86 7.73 -13.19
CA ILE A 149 16.23 7.69 -14.62
C ILE A 149 17.33 8.68 -15.01
N GLY A 150 17.84 9.48 -14.06
CA GLY A 150 18.88 10.48 -14.31
C GLY A 150 18.40 11.71 -15.07
N CYS A 151 17.12 12.05 -15.00
CA CYS A 151 16.56 13.28 -15.55
C CYS A 151 16.79 14.48 -14.61
N ARG A 152 16.55 15.69 -15.14
CA ARG A 152 16.44 16.89 -14.30
C ARG A 152 15.27 16.72 -13.34
N ASP A 153 15.29 17.49 -12.24
CA ASP A 153 14.25 17.51 -11.21
C ASP A 153 12.86 17.88 -11.77
N GLY A 154 11.85 18.06 -10.91
CA GLY A 154 10.44 18.29 -11.29
C GLY A 154 10.18 19.43 -12.30
N THR A 155 11.18 20.22 -12.66
CA THR A 155 11.15 21.21 -13.75
C THR A 155 11.43 20.65 -15.15
N ASN A 156 11.58 19.32 -15.28
CA ASN A 156 11.95 18.65 -16.53
C ASN A 156 10.86 18.66 -17.64
N GLY A 157 9.63 19.06 -17.32
CA GLY A 157 8.51 19.15 -18.26
C GLY A 157 7.83 17.83 -18.60
N PHE A 158 8.19 16.73 -17.95
CA PHE A 158 7.48 15.45 -18.06
C PHE A 158 6.23 15.43 -17.18
N THR A 159 5.25 14.63 -17.60
CA THR A 159 3.99 14.42 -16.90
C THR A 159 3.65 12.93 -16.86
N LEU A 160 2.79 12.54 -15.92
CA LEU A 160 2.37 11.16 -15.76
C LEU A 160 0.96 10.96 -16.31
N PHE A 161 0.76 9.80 -16.93
CA PHE A 161 -0.53 9.36 -17.45
C PHE A 161 -0.83 7.97 -16.91
N SER A 162 -2.11 7.65 -16.72
CA SER A 162 -2.58 6.30 -16.44
C SER A 162 -3.40 5.75 -17.60
N ASP A 163 -3.07 4.55 -18.03
CA ASP A 163 -3.81 3.81 -19.05
C ASP A 163 -5.18 3.34 -18.52
N ASP A 164 -6.20 3.32 -19.39
CA ASP A 164 -7.46 2.64 -19.11
C ASP A 164 -7.41 1.18 -19.65
N PRO A 165 -7.56 0.15 -18.78
CA PRO A 165 -7.54 -1.25 -19.22
C PRO A 165 -8.72 -1.65 -20.12
N ILE A 166 -9.78 -0.84 -20.15
CA ILE A 166 -10.97 -1.01 -20.99
C ILE A 166 -10.79 -0.21 -22.30
N GLU A 167 -10.33 1.03 -22.22
CA GLU A 167 -10.14 1.94 -23.36
C GLU A 167 -8.64 2.17 -23.66
N LYS A 168 -8.08 1.30 -24.51
CA LYS A 168 -6.63 1.25 -24.79
C LYS A 168 -6.02 2.52 -25.41
N ASP A 169 -6.84 3.39 -25.99
CA ASP A 169 -6.40 4.63 -26.64
C ASP A 169 -6.64 5.86 -25.76
N LEU A 170 -7.19 5.68 -24.55
CA LEU A 170 -7.46 6.77 -23.61
C LEU A 170 -6.39 6.80 -22.51
N GLU A 171 -5.66 7.92 -22.47
CA GLU A 171 -4.70 8.23 -21.42
C GLU A 171 -5.28 9.29 -20.49
N HIS A 172 -5.24 9.03 -19.19
CA HIS A 172 -5.68 10.00 -18.18
C HIS A 172 -4.48 10.73 -17.59
N TYR A 173 -4.44 12.05 -17.80
CA TYR A 173 -3.45 12.92 -17.17
C TYR A 173 -3.58 12.88 -15.63
N LEU A 174 -2.44 12.72 -14.95
CA LEU A 174 -2.35 12.76 -13.49
C LEU A 174 -1.80 14.13 -13.06
N ASP A 175 -2.62 14.89 -12.35
CA ASP A 175 -2.25 16.21 -11.84
C ASP A 175 -1.27 16.10 -10.66
N PRO A 176 -0.17 16.89 -10.62
CA PRO A 176 0.86 16.86 -9.57
C PRO A 176 0.35 17.00 -8.13
#